data_AF-A0A8T7B0E1-F1
#
_entry.id   AF-A0A8T7B0E1-F1
#
_cell.length_a   1.000
_cell.length_b   1.000
_cell.length_c   1.000
_cell.angle_alpha   90.00
_cell.angle_beta   90.00
_cell.angle_gamma   90.00
#
_symmetry.space_group_name_H-M   'P 1'
#
loop_
_entity.id
_entity.type
_entity.pdbx_description
1 polymer ?
#
loop_
_entity_poly.entity_id
_entity_poly.type
_entity_poly.pdbx_seq_one_letter_code
_entity_poly.pdbx_strand_id
1 'polypeptide(L)'
;MTDSYKTDKSHPLGTGVGALSGGAAAGALGTALGGPVGGVIGAVIGAFAGGAAGHEIAEELDPTDEDNYWRKNYTTRPYVKNAAYTTYRPAYAYGWTSRRAYLDRDFDEMENELRDGWNSFEDKVELRWDQARDAVKDGWDRVGDSFERMFHDEDEYWDEYYRTRPYVDKDSSFDTYRPAYRFGYRNRLSRWGEKFDDIENELRRDWERFEDRAGLTWARAREAVRDGWHHLERRLPGDADGDGR
;
A
#
# COMPACT_ATOMS: atom_id res chain seq x y z
N MET A 1 -11.73 -59.10 -16.39
CA MET A 1 -10.35 -59.04 -15.86
C MET A 1 -9.50 -58.37 -16.94
N THR A 2 -9.20 -57.10 -16.70
CA THR A 2 -8.16 -56.20 -17.29
C THR A 2 -7.67 -56.38 -18.73
N ASP A 3 -8.00 -55.37 -19.54
CA ASP A 3 -7.21 -54.81 -20.64
C ASP A 3 -5.89 -54.17 -20.15
N SER A 4 -4.86 -54.15 -21.01
CA SER A 4 -4.11 -52.92 -21.34
C SER A 4 -3.02 -53.17 -22.38
N TYR A 5 -3.13 -52.49 -23.52
CA TYR A 5 -2.04 -52.28 -24.49
C TYR A 5 -1.29 -51.00 -24.10
N LYS A 6 0.04 -51.06 -24.08
CA LYS A 6 0.94 -49.90 -23.97
C LYS A 6 1.10 -49.23 -25.32
N THR A 7 1.08 -47.90 -25.33
CA THR A 7 1.84 -47.09 -26.29
C THR A 7 2.37 -45.84 -25.61
N ASP A 8 3.63 -45.57 -25.90
CA ASP A 8 4.49 -44.50 -25.40
C ASP A 8 3.99 -43.10 -25.85
N LYS A 9 4.10 -42.11 -24.97
CA LYS A 9 3.96 -40.69 -25.33
C LYS A 9 4.98 -39.86 -24.56
N SER A 10 5.86 -39.26 -25.35
CA SER A 10 6.80 -38.21 -24.97
C SER A 10 6.11 -37.00 -24.35
N HIS A 11 6.83 -36.34 -23.45
CA HIS A 11 6.39 -35.21 -22.63
C HIS A 11 6.33 -33.88 -23.39
N PRO A 12 5.23 -33.10 -23.26
CA PRO A 12 5.29 -31.64 -23.30
C PRO A 12 5.34 -31.07 -21.87
N LEU A 13 6.20 -30.09 -21.70
CA LEU A 13 6.56 -29.40 -20.46
C LEU A 13 5.33 -28.90 -19.69
N GLY A 14 5.02 -29.59 -18.60
CA GLY A 14 4.20 -29.08 -17.51
C GLY A 14 4.98 -29.27 -16.22
N THR A 15 5.42 -28.18 -15.59
CA THR A 15 5.86 -28.21 -14.20
C THR A 15 5.64 -26.86 -13.55
N GLY A 16 4.76 -26.88 -12.55
CA GLY A 16 4.44 -25.77 -11.67
C GLY A 16 3.48 -26.25 -10.59
N VAL A 17 3.80 -27.40 -9.98
CA VAL A 17 3.13 -27.94 -8.79
C VAL A 17 3.76 -27.29 -7.55
N GLY A 18 2.92 -26.82 -6.63
CA GLY A 18 3.32 -26.40 -5.30
C GLY A 18 2.13 -25.94 -4.46
N ALA A 19 1.27 -26.87 -4.08
CA ALA A 19 0.29 -26.69 -2.99
C ALA A 19 0.87 -27.25 -1.67
N LEU A 20 0.10 -27.05 -0.59
CA LEU A 20 0.17 -27.58 0.79
C LEU A 20 0.75 -26.56 1.80
N SER A 21 0.06 -26.12 2.85
CA SER A 21 -1.07 -26.71 3.57
C SER A 21 -1.80 -25.69 4.48
N GLY A 22 -3.13 -25.57 4.37
CA GLY A 22 -3.97 -24.96 5.41
C GLY A 22 -5.33 -24.39 4.95
N GLY A 23 -6.36 -25.25 4.82
CA GLY A 23 -7.78 -24.92 5.06
C GLY A 23 -8.56 -23.94 4.13
N ALA A 24 -9.42 -24.51 3.27
CA ALA A 24 -10.65 -23.97 2.68
C ALA A 24 -10.61 -22.64 1.89
N ALA A 25 -10.53 -22.76 0.55
CA ALA A 25 -11.02 -21.81 -0.45
C ALA A 25 -10.62 -20.32 -0.25
N ALA A 26 -9.32 -20.04 -0.08
CA ALA A 26 -8.77 -18.71 -0.35
C ALA A 26 -8.30 -18.67 -1.81
N GLY A 27 -8.88 -17.75 -2.60
CA GLY A 27 -8.50 -17.52 -3.99
C GLY A 27 -7.00 -17.27 -4.14
N ALA A 28 -6.45 -17.78 -5.23
CA ALA A 28 -5.01 -17.82 -5.50
C ALA A 28 -4.38 -16.41 -5.44
N LEU A 29 -3.46 -16.22 -4.49
CA LEU A 29 -2.48 -15.13 -4.52
C LEU A 29 -1.54 -15.37 -5.70
N GLY A 30 -1.88 -14.78 -6.85
CA GLY A 30 -1.00 -14.71 -8.00
C GLY A 30 -0.04 -13.54 -7.83
N THR A 31 1.19 -13.83 -7.40
CA THR A 31 2.32 -12.90 -7.55
C THR A 31 2.61 -12.72 -9.04
N ALA A 32 2.38 -11.52 -9.58
CA ALA A 32 2.95 -11.09 -10.84
C ALA A 32 3.69 -9.77 -10.64
N LEU A 33 5.00 -9.87 -10.78
CA LEU A 33 6.01 -8.83 -10.64
C LEU A 33 5.80 -7.73 -11.69
N GLY A 34 5.64 -6.48 -11.25
CA GLY A 34 5.72 -5.27 -12.08
C GLY A 34 6.57 -4.23 -11.35
N GLY A 35 7.52 -3.60 -12.04
CA GLY A 35 8.46 -2.63 -11.47
C GLY A 35 7.82 -1.38 -10.85
N PRO A 36 8.62 -0.37 -10.45
CA PRO A 36 8.33 0.54 -9.33
C PRO A 36 7.11 1.48 -9.42
N VAL A 37 6.21 1.38 -10.42
CA VAL A 37 5.03 2.29 -10.52
C VAL A 37 3.73 1.62 -11.04
N GLY A 38 3.65 0.32 -11.33
CA GLY A 38 2.41 -0.19 -11.95
C GLY A 38 2.23 -1.70 -11.97
N GLY A 39 1.78 -2.27 -10.85
CA GLY A 39 1.48 -3.70 -10.74
C GLY A 39 0.20 -3.98 -9.95
N VAL A 40 -0.90 -4.19 -10.66
CA VAL A 40 -2.06 -5.03 -10.29
C VAL A 40 -2.74 -4.71 -8.94
N ILE A 41 -3.73 -3.80 -8.97
CA ILE A 41 -4.75 -3.68 -7.92
C ILE A 41 -5.79 -4.80 -8.12
N GLY A 42 -5.39 -6.04 -7.86
CA GLY A 42 -6.21 -7.22 -8.21
C GLY A 42 -6.58 -8.16 -7.06
N ALA A 43 -6.15 -7.93 -5.82
CA ALA A 43 -6.22 -8.99 -4.80
C ALA A 43 -6.53 -8.56 -3.36
N VAL A 44 -7.26 -7.46 -3.11
CA VAL A 44 -7.40 -6.98 -1.72
C VAL A 44 -8.75 -7.23 -1.05
N ILE A 45 -9.86 -7.48 -1.75
CA ILE A 45 -11.15 -7.55 -1.04
C ILE A 45 -11.46 -8.91 -0.40
N GLY A 46 -10.71 -9.98 -0.72
CA GLY A 46 -10.94 -11.33 -0.18
C GLY A 46 -10.33 -11.64 1.20
N ALA A 47 -9.39 -10.83 1.70
CA ALA A 47 -8.62 -11.15 2.90
C ALA A 47 -9.21 -10.61 4.23
N PHE A 48 -10.26 -9.80 4.19
CA PHE A 48 -10.72 -9.08 5.39
C PHE A 48 -11.63 -9.87 6.32
N ALA A 49 -11.84 -11.18 6.10
CA ALA A 49 -12.71 -12.00 6.95
C ALA A 49 -12.14 -13.39 7.32
N GLY A 50 -10.81 -13.56 7.37
CA GLY A 50 -10.23 -14.77 7.97
C GLY A 50 -8.75 -14.98 7.67
N GLY A 51 -7.87 -14.60 8.60
CA GLY A 51 -6.46 -14.98 8.56
C GLY A 51 -5.61 -14.18 9.54
N ALA A 52 -5.25 -14.78 10.66
CA ALA A 52 -4.51 -14.18 11.76
C ALA A 52 -3.02 -13.91 11.43
N ALA A 53 -2.71 -12.91 10.60
CA ALA A 53 -1.35 -12.42 10.40
C ALA A 53 -1.32 -10.91 10.09
N GLY A 54 -0.98 -10.10 11.12
CA GLY A 54 -0.60 -8.68 11.01
C GLY A 54 -1.74 -7.69 11.27
N HIS A 55 -2.17 -7.54 12.53
CA HIS A 55 -3.27 -6.63 12.92
C HIS A 55 -2.80 -5.29 13.47
N GLU A 56 -1.69 -4.75 12.97
CA GLU A 56 -1.03 -3.59 13.59
C GLU A 56 -0.71 -2.55 12.54
N ILE A 57 -1.75 -1.92 12.03
CA ILE A 57 -1.64 -0.65 11.32
C ILE A 57 -1.90 0.44 12.38
N ALA A 58 -1.33 1.64 12.23
CA ALA A 58 -1.77 2.78 13.05
C ALA A 58 -3.30 2.83 13.07
N GLU A 59 -3.90 3.12 14.24
CA GLU A 59 -5.36 3.22 14.41
C GLU A 59 -6.00 4.11 13.32
N GLU A 60 -5.26 5.09 12.82
CA GLU A 60 -5.71 6.00 11.75
C GLU A 60 -5.90 5.33 10.37
N LEU A 61 -5.40 4.11 10.17
CA LEU A 61 -5.36 3.38 8.90
C LEU A 61 -5.82 1.92 9.05
N ASP A 62 -6.61 1.61 10.08
CA ASP A 62 -7.17 0.27 10.31
C ASP A 62 -8.32 -0.03 9.32
N PRO A 63 -8.23 -1.10 8.51
CA PRO A 63 -9.31 -1.61 7.67
C PRO A 63 -10.67 -1.72 8.37
N THR A 64 -10.64 -2.12 9.64
CA THR A 64 -11.81 -2.33 10.49
C THR A 64 -12.48 -1.00 10.83
N ASP A 65 -11.69 0.02 11.15
CA ASP A 65 -12.19 1.35 11.44
C ASP A 65 -12.74 2.03 10.20
N GLU A 66 -12.10 1.84 9.04
CA GLU A 66 -12.63 2.30 7.77
C GLU A 66 -13.95 1.61 7.40
N ASP A 67 -14.04 0.29 7.54
CA ASP A 67 -15.30 -0.44 7.32
C ASP A 67 -16.40 0.04 8.28
N ASN A 68 -16.08 0.19 9.57
CA ASN A 68 -17.02 0.67 10.58
C ASN A 68 -17.48 2.11 10.32
N TYR A 69 -16.57 2.98 9.90
CA TYR A 69 -16.88 4.35 9.53
C TYR A 69 -17.85 4.38 8.34
N TRP A 70 -17.52 3.69 7.24
CA TRP A 70 -18.36 3.68 6.05
C TRP A 70 -19.71 3.01 6.30
N ARG A 71 -19.75 1.93 7.09
CA ARG A 71 -21.01 1.29 7.50
C ARG A 71 -21.96 2.25 8.19
N LYS A 72 -21.44 3.15 9.03
CA LYS A 72 -22.23 4.16 9.74
C LYS A 72 -22.61 5.35 8.85
N ASN A 73 -21.76 5.73 7.90
CA ASN A 73 -21.89 7.00 7.19
C ASN A 73 -22.38 6.88 5.73
N TYR A 74 -22.35 5.70 5.10
CA TYR A 74 -22.63 5.58 3.65
C TYR A 74 -24.03 6.10 3.25
N THR A 75 -25.04 5.95 4.10
CA THR A 75 -26.40 6.43 3.81
C THR A 75 -26.51 7.94 3.67
N THR A 76 -25.52 8.70 4.17
CA THR A 76 -25.46 10.16 4.05
C THR A 76 -24.95 10.61 2.68
N ARG A 77 -24.41 9.70 1.86
CA ARG A 77 -23.77 10.03 0.59
C ARG A 77 -24.81 10.19 -0.52
N PRO A 78 -24.65 11.18 -1.42
CA PRO A 78 -25.67 11.52 -2.43
C PRO A 78 -25.86 10.44 -3.51
N TYR A 79 -24.86 9.59 -3.73
CA TYR A 79 -24.90 8.51 -4.71
C TYR A 79 -25.54 7.21 -4.20
N VAL A 80 -25.87 7.12 -2.90
CA VAL A 80 -26.47 5.93 -2.31
C VAL A 80 -27.99 5.92 -2.53
N LYS A 81 -28.48 4.92 -3.27
CA LYS A 81 -29.90 4.81 -3.67
C LYS A 81 -30.57 3.56 -3.09
N ASN A 82 -31.20 3.68 -1.91
CA ASN A 82 -31.97 2.59 -1.27
C ASN A 82 -31.28 1.21 -1.30
N ALA A 83 -29.95 1.19 -1.24
CA ALA A 83 -29.16 -0.03 -1.29
C ALA A 83 -28.50 -0.29 0.06
N ALA A 84 -28.25 -1.55 0.36
CA ALA A 84 -27.56 -1.94 1.58
C ALA A 84 -26.08 -1.53 1.53
N TYR A 85 -25.46 -1.36 2.70
CA TYR A 85 -24.02 -1.10 2.82
C TYR A 85 -23.18 -2.11 2.03
N THR A 86 -23.57 -3.38 2.06
CA THR A 86 -22.88 -4.47 1.34
C THR A 86 -22.76 -4.24 -0.15
N THR A 87 -23.63 -3.42 -0.76
CA THR A 87 -23.53 -3.02 -2.16
C THR A 87 -22.32 -2.11 -2.40
N TYR A 88 -22.11 -1.10 -1.56
CA TYR A 88 -21.04 -0.09 -1.73
C TYR A 88 -19.75 -0.43 -0.97
N ARG A 89 -19.81 -1.34 -0.01
CA ARG A 89 -18.66 -1.80 0.79
C ARG A 89 -17.43 -2.14 -0.08
N PRO A 90 -17.55 -2.89 -1.21
CA PRO A 90 -16.39 -3.19 -2.04
C PRO A 90 -15.78 -1.95 -2.68
N ALA A 91 -16.59 -0.94 -3.03
CA ALA A 91 -16.10 0.30 -3.63
C ALA A 91 -15.31 1.13 -2.62
N TYR A 92 -15.81 1.31 -1.39
CA TYR A 92 -15.03 1.96 -0.33
C TYR A 92 -13.72 1.20 -0.07
N ALA A 93 -13.80 -0.13 0.07
CA ALA A 93 -12.65 -1.02 0.27
C ALA A 93 -11.58 -0.86 -0.80
N TYR A 94 -12.01 -0.82 -2.05
CA TYR A 94 -11.14 -0.60 -3.20
C TYR A 94 -10.47 0.78 -3.16
N GLY A 95 -11.21 1.82 -2.79
CA GLY A 95 -10.72 3.19 -2.65
C GLY A 95 -9.58 3.33 -1.67
N TRP A 96 -9.80 2.99 -0.40
CA TRP A 96 -8.78 3.20 0.63
C TRP A 96 -7.59 2.25 0.49
N THR A 97 -7.79 1.05 -0.06
CA THR A 97 -6.68 0.16 -0.42
C THR A 97 -5.82 0.78 -1.52
N SER A 98 -6.46 1.24 -2.60
CA SER A 98 -5.73 1.80 -3.75
C SER A 98 -4.96 3.06 -3.34
N ARG A 99 -5.51 3.88 -2.45
CA ARG A 99 -4.82 5.08 -1.92
C ARG A 99 -3.45 4.74 -1.32
N ARG A 100 -3.33 3.59 -0.64
CA ARG A 100 -2.06 3.12 -0.04
C ARG A 100 -1.00 2.77 -1.09
N ALA A 101 -1.42 2.25 -2.24
CA ALA A 101 -0.51 1.95 -3.34
C ALA A 101 -0.01 3.22 -4.03
N TYR A 102 -0.75 4.32 -3.95
CA TYR A 102 -0.45 5.59 -4.61
C TYR A 102 -0.46 6.77 -3.63
N LEU A 103 0.38 6.71 -2.60
CA LEU A 103 0.43 7.68 -1.49
C LEU A 103 0.58 9.16 -1.91
N ASP A 104 1.23 9.42 -3.05
CA ASP A 104 1.50 10.77 -3.55
C ASP A 104 0.73 11.11 -4.83
N ARG A 105 -0.33 10.36 -5.17
CA ARG A 105 -1.13 10.61 -6.37
C ARG A 105 -2.51 11.11 -6.04
N ASP A 106 -3.03 11.95 -6.93
CA ASP A 106 -4.40 12.39 -6.87
C ASP A 106 -5.34 11.34 -7.47
N PHE A 107 -6.58 11.33 -6.99
CA PHE A 107 -7.61 10.41 -7.51
C PHE A 107 -7.82 10.59 -9.01
N ASP A 108 -7.89 11.83 -9.49
CA ASP A 108 -8.17 12.14 -10.89
C ASP A 108 -7.04 11.66 -11.83
N GLU A 109 -5.79 11.70 -11.37
CA GLU A 109 -4.64 11.16 -12.11
C GLU A 109 -4.73 9.64 -12.24
N MET A 110 -5.18 8.97 -11.19
CA MET A 110 -5.27 7.51 -11.11
C MET A 110 -6.62 6.98 -11.59
N GLU A 111 -7.59 7.83 -11.93
CA GLU A 111 -8.98 7.42 -12.18
C GLU A 111 -9.08 6.36 -13.28
N ASN A 112 -8.30 6.50 -14.36
CA ASN A 112 -8.32 5.53 -15.46
C ASN A 112 -7.80 4.15 -15.01
N GLU A 113 -6.71 4.13 -14.24
CA GLU A 113 -6.13 2.88 -13.70
C GLU A 113 -7.08 2.22 -12.70
N LEU A 114 -7.69 3.02 -11.82
CA LEU A 114 -8.68 2.56 -10.84
C LEU A 114 -9.93 2.00 -11.53
N ARG A 115 -10.38 2.65 -12.60
CA ARG A 115 -11.49 2.15 -13.42
C ARG A 115 -11.14 0.81 -14.05
N ASP A 116 -9.96 0.69 -14.63
CA ASP A 116 -9.56 -0.53 -15.35
C ASP A 116 -9.36 -1.70 -14.37
N GLY A 117 -8.79 -1.42 -13.19
CA GLY A 117 -8.71 -2.37 -12.08
C GLY A 117 -10.09 -2.78 -11.55
N TRP A 118 -11.00 -1.82 -11.34
CA TRP A 118 -12.38 -2.10 -10.94
C TRP A 118 -13.13 -2.96 -11.96
N ASN A 119 -12.98 -2.68 -13.25
CA ASN A 119 -13.62 -3.43 -14.33
C ASN A 119 -13.12 -4.87 -14.40
N SER A 120 -11.84 -5.09 -14.10
CA SER A 120 -11.19 -6.41 -14.08
C SER A 120 -11.50 -7.23 -12.81
N PHE A 121 -12.08 -6.62 -11.78
CA PHE A 121 -12.42 -7.30 -10.53
C PHE A 121 -13.62 -8.24 -10.71
N GLU A 122 -13.42 -9.55 -10.60
CA GLU A 122 -14.46 -10.57 -10.87
C GLU A 122 -15.53 -10.67 -9.76
N ASP A 123 -15.17 -10.41 -8.50
CA ASP A 123 -16.05 -10.56 -7.32
C ASP A 123 -16.78 -9.27 -6.91
N LYS A 124 -16.80 -8.24 -7.76
CA LYS A 124 -17.62 -7.06 -7.47
C LYS A 124 -19.10 -7.43 -7.55
N VAL A 125 -19.88 -6.95 -6.58
CA VAL A 125 -21.31 -6.72 -6.79
C VAL A 125 -21.46 -5.96 -8.11
N GLU A 126 -22.51 -6.18 -8.91
CA GLU A 126 -22.72 -5.62 -10.27
C GLU A 126 -22.74 -4.06 -10.38
N LEU A 127 -22.09 -3.33 -9.47
CA LEU A 127 -21.71 -1.94 -9.62
C LEU A 127 -20.67 -1.78 -10.73
N ARG A 128 -21.13 -1.20 -11.84
CA ARG A 128 -20.21 -0.66 -12.85
C ARG A 128 -19.41 0.51 -12.27
N TRP A 129 -18.30 0.86 -12.93
CA TRP A 129 -17.45 1.98 -12.50
C TRP A 129 -18.26 3.28 -12.28
N ASP A 130 -19.19 3.62 -13.17
CA ASP A 130 -20.04 4.81 -13.04
C ASP A 130 -20.84 4.87 -11.74
N GLN A 131 -21.14 3.72 -11.15
CA GLN A 131 -21.90 3.61 -9.90
C GLN A 131 -20.99 3.49 -8.67
N ALA A 132 -19.77 2.96 -8.86
CA ALA A 132 -18.79 2.75 -7.81
C ALA A 132 -17.88 3.95 -7.59
N ARG A 133 -17.60 4.75 -8.65
CA ARG A 133 -16.59 5.82 -8.70
C ARG A 133 -16.61 6.69 -7.46
N ASP A 134 -17.76 7.24 -7.10
CA ASP A 134 -17.84 8.19 -5.98
C ASP A 134 -17.62 7.52 -4.62
N ALA A 135 -18.01 6.25 -4.46
CA ALA A 135 -17.69 5.48 -3.26
C ALA A 135 -16.22 5.07 -3.19
N VAL A 136 -15.60 4.76 -4.34
CA VAL A 136 -14.15 4.55 -4.44
C VAL A 136 -13.40 5.83 -4.07
N LYS A 137 -13.83 6.97 -4.62
CA LYS A 137 -13.24 8.28 -4.32
C LYS A 137 -13.39 8.65 -2.84
N ASP A 138 -14.56 8.45 -2.25
CA ASP A 138 -14.78 8.70 -0.83
C ASP A 138 -13.84 7.85 0.06
N GLY A 139 -13.68 6.56 -0.26
CA GLY A 139 -12.72 5.69 0.44
C GLY A 139 -11.26 6.15 0.24
N TRP A 140 -10.91 6.57 -0.97
CA TRP A 140 -9.58 7.09 -1.31
C TRP A 140 -9.26 8.38 -0.54
N ASP A 141 -10.15 9.37 -0.62
CA ASP A 141 -9.97 10.70 -0.04
C ASP A 141 -9.85 10.62 1.48
N ARG A 142 -10.72 9.84 2.13
CA ARG A 142 -10.71 9.74 3.60
C ARG A 142 -9.37 9.25 4.15
N VAL A 143 -8.79 8.22 3.54
CA VAL A 143 -7.45 7.74 3.93
C VAL A 143 -6.35 8.68 3.43
N GLY A 144 -6.57 9.37 2.30
CA GLY A 144 -5.71 10.45 1.83
C GLY A 144 -5.55 11.57 2.84
N ASP A 145 -6.66 12.06 3.41
CA ASP A 145 -6.65 13.11 4.44
C ASP A 145 -5.84 12.67 5.68
N SER A 146 -5.91 11.39 6.05
CA SER A 146 -5.10 10.82 7.14
C SER A 146 -3.61 10.81 6.81
N PHE A 147 -3.24 10.40 5.59
CA PHE A 147 -1.84 10.46 5.15
C PHE A 147 -1.31 11.90 5.08
N GLU A 148 -2.12 12.85 4.61
CA GLU A 148 -1.73 14.26 4.56
C GLU A 148 -1.43 14.80 5.95
N ARG A 149 -2.29 14.53 6.94
CA ARG A 149 -2.04 14.90 8.33
C ARG A 149 -0.77 14.26 8.88
N MET A 150 -0.62 12.95 8.71
CA MET A 150 0.57 12.22 9.15
C MET A 150 1.86 12.79 8.53
N PHE A 151 1.85 13.08 7.23
CA PHE A 151 3.01 13.63 6.52
C PHE A 151 3.31 15.07 6.91
N HIS A 152 2.29 15.84 7.25
CA HIS A 152 2.47 17.17 7.81
C HIS A 152 3.13 17.11 9.19
N ASP A 153 2.65 16.24 10.08
CA ASP A 153 3.23 16.05 11.41
C ASP A 153 4.70 15.59 11.35
N GLU A 154 5.02 14.66 10.44
CA GLU A 154 6.40 14.22 10.21
C GLU A 154 7.28 15.38 9.71
N ASP A 155 6.78 16.19 8.77
CA ASP A 155 7.50 17.37 8.28
C ASP A 155 7.75 18.39 9.39
N GLU A 156 6.76 18.68 10.23
CA GLU A 156 6.91 19.61 11.36
C GLU A 156 7.95 19.10 12.37
N TYR A 157 7.89 17.80 12.70
CA TYR A 157 8.90 17.19 13.56
C TYR A 157 10.30 17.35 12.96
N TRP A 158 10.48 16.99 11.69
CA TRP A 158 11.81 17.04 11.10
C TRP A 158 12.31 18.48 10.90
N ASP A 159 11.44 19.46 10.62
CA ASP A 159 11.82 20.87 10.58
C ASP A 159 12.37 21.35 11.93
N GLU A 160 11.77 20.92 13.03
CA GLU A 160 12.23 21.25 14.39
C GLU A 160 13.56 20.55 14.74
N TYR A 161 13.71 19.26 14.42
CA TYR A 161 14.78 18.43 14.95
C TYR A 161 15.94 18.15 13.98
N TYR A 162 15.85 18.41 12.67
CA TYR A 162 16.88 18.00 11.71
C TYR A 162 18.28 18.54 12.06
N ARG A 163 18.39 19.78 12.57
CA ARG A 163 19.69 20.38 12.95
C ARG A 163 20.40 19.67 14.10
N THR A 164 19.68 18.85 14.87
CA THR A 164 20.27 18.06 15.95
C THR A 164 21.01 16.83 15.42
N ARG A 165 20.80 16.47 14.15
CA ARG A 165 21.35 15.26 13.55
C ARG A 165 22.79 15.46 13.10
N PRO A 166 23.69 14.49 13.37
CA PRO A 166 25.13 14.66 13.12
C PRO A 166 25.52 14.69 11.64
N TYR A 167 24.64 14.20 10.75
CA TYR A 167 24.84 14.17 9.30
C TYR A 167 24.32 15.42 8.57
N VAL A 168 23.69 16.35 9.29
CA VAL A 168 23.17 17.59 8.73
C VAL A 168 24.26 18.65 8.68
N ASP A 169 24.48 19.20 7.48
CA ASP A 169 25.39 20.33 7.30
C ASP A 169 24.87 21.55 8.07
N LYS A 170 25.73 22.20 8.87
CA LYS A 170 25.34 23.29 9.79
C LYS A 170 24.66 24.47 9.11
N ASP A 171 25.02 24.75 7.87
CA ASP A 171 24.50 25.88 7.09
C ASP A 171 23.32 25.49 6.18
N SER A 172 22.86 24.23 6.24
CA SER A 172 21.76 23.75 5.40
C SER A 172 20.38 24.12 5.97
N SER A 173 19.45 24.43 5.07
CA SER A 173 18.03 24.59 5.40
C SER A 173 17.35 23.22 5.51
N PHE A 174 16.21 23.16 6.19
CA PHE A 174 15.38 21.95 6.22
C PHE A 174 15.00 21.50 4.82
N ASP A 175 14.66 22.42 3.91
CA ASP A 175 14.33 22.13 2.51
C ASP A 175 15.38 21.28 1.77
N THR A 176 16.64 21.34 2.20
CA THR A 176 17.72 20.51 1.65
C THR A 176 17.55 19.03 2.02
N TYR A 177 17.21 18.74 3.27
CA TYR A 177 17.08 17.37 3.80
C TYR A 177 15.64 16.85 3.82
N ARG A 178 14.65 17.74 3.76
CA ARG A 178 13.22 17.42 3.76
C ARG A 178 12.88 16.31 2.76
N PRO A 179 13.32 16.34 1.48
CA PRO A 179 13.00 15.26 0.56
C PRO A 179 13.53 13.89 1.00
N ALA A 180 14.65 13.84 1.73
CA ALA A 180 15.21 12.60 2.23
C ALA A 180 14.37 12.00 3.37
N TYR A 181 13.97 12.82 4.36
CA TYR A 181 13.04 12.37 5.41
C TYR A 181 11.72 11.88 4.82
N ARG A 182 11.13 12.67 3.90
CA ARG A 182 9.91 12.31 3.18
C ARG A 182 10.02 10.99 2.45
N PHE A 183 11.11 10.80 1.73
CA PHE A 183 11.38 9.57 1.02
C PHE A 183 11.45 8.37 1.98
N GLY A 184 12.06 8.56 3.16
CA GLY A 184 12.13 7.54 4.22
C GLY A 184 10.77 7.08 4.71
N TYR A 185 9.98 8.00 5.28
CA TYR A 185 8.70 7.62 5.90
C TYR A 185 7.65 7.18 4.86
N ARG A 186 7.68 7.70 3.62
CA ARG A 186 6.77 7.25 2.55
C ARG A 186 7.08 5.83 2.10
N ASN A 187 8.36 5.50 1.92
CA ASN A 187 8.75 4.14 1.57
C ASN A 187 8.46 3.16 2.71
N ARG A 188 8.54 3.59 3.98
CA ARG A 188 8.14 2.74 5.11
C ARG A 188 6.68 2.32 5.03
N LEU A 189 5.77 3.22 4.63
CA LEU A 189 4.34 2.92 4.49
C LEU A 189 4.03 1.99 3.31
N SER A 190 4.75 2.13 2.19
CA SER A 190 4.52 1.32 0.99
C SER A 190 5.21 -0.05 1.07
N ARG A 191 6.32 -0.17 1.81
CA ARG A 191 7.12 -1.40 1.96
C ARG A 191 6.90 -2.04 3.34
N TRP A 192 5.70 -2.58 3.53
CA TRP A 192 5.32 -3.18 4.79
C TRP A 192 6.13 -4.44 5.12
N GLY A 193 6.65 -4.54 6.35
CA GLY A 193 7.40 -5.71 6.84
C GLY A 193 8.85 -5.80 6.35
N GLU A 194 9.26 -4.92 5.43
CA GLU A 194 10.64 -4.81 5.00
C GLU A 194 11.50 -4.11 6.06
N LYS A 195 12.78 -4.46 6.13
CA LYS A 195 13.77 -3.75 6.96
C LYS A 195 14.55 -2.80 6.10
N PHE A 196 14.81 -1.59 6.60
CA PHE A 196 15.61 -0.59 5.89
C PHE A 196 16.91 -1.18 5.32
N ASP A 197 17.63 -1.96 6.13
CA ASP A 197 18.92 -2.55 5.77
C ASP A 197 18.82 -3.60 4.66
N ASP A 198 17.72 -4.35 4.60
CA ASP A 198 17.51 -5.39 3.60
C ASP A 198 17.24 -4.77 2.21
N ILE A 199 16.58 -3.60 2.18
CA ILE A 199 16.17 -2.92 0.94
C ILE A 199 17.01 -1.68 0.60
N GLU A 200 18.08 -1.40 1.34
CA GLU A 200 18.83 -0.14 1.21
C GLU A 200 19.32 0.11 -0.23
N ASN A 201 19.81 -0.94 -0.90
CA ASN A 201 20.28 -0.85 -2.28
C ASN A 201 19.17 -0.52 -3.28
N GLU A 202 17.93 -0.92 -2.99
CA GLU A 202 16.76 -0.54 -3.77
C GLU A 202 16.38 0.90 -3.50
N LEU A 203 16.28 1.30 -2.21
CA LEU A 203 16.03 2.69 -1.81
C LEU A 203 17.03 3.66 -2.44
N ARG A 204 18.32 3.29 -2.50
CA ARG A 204 19.35 4.06 -3.22
C ARG A 204 19.02 4.25 -4.69
N ARG A 205 18.66 3.17 -5.40
CA ARG A 205 18.33 3.22 -6.83
C ARG A 205 17.09 4.06 -7.09
N ASP A 206 16.11 3.99 -6.21
CA ASP A 206 14.90 4.81 -6.28
C ASP A 206 15.21 6.28 -5.99
N TRP A 207 16.04 6.57 -4.99
CA TRP A 207 16.53 7.92 -4.69
C TRP A 207 17.28 8.55 -5.88
N GLU A 208 18.13 7.77 -6.56
CA GLU A 208 18.86 8.22 -7.76
C GLU A 208 17.93 8.57 -8.93
N ARG A 209 16.72 8.00 -8.97
CA ARG A 209 15.67 8.32 -9.95
C ARG A 209 14.69 9.39 -9.46
N PHE A 210 14.66 9.65 -8.15
CA PHE A 210 13.73 10.58 -7.55
C PHE A 210 14.04 12.02 -7.99
N GLU A 211 13.07 12.67 -8.64
CA GLU A 211 13.24 14.01 -9.22
C GLU A 211 13.36 15.08 -8.13
N ASP A 212 12.59 14.95 -7.04
CA ASP A 212 12.51 15.94 -5.96
C ASP A 212 13.64 15.82 -4.92
N ARG A 213 14.75 15.13 -5.23
CA ARG A 213 15.84 14.85 -4.29
C ARG A 213 16.66 16.08 -3.85
N ALA A 214 16.27 17.31 -4.23
CA ALA A 214 16.97 18.57 -3.95
C ALA A 214 18.47 18.55 -4.29
N GLY A 215 18.88 17.75 -5.28
CA GLY A 215 20.29 17.57 -5.64
C GLY A 215 21.13 16.78 -4.63
N LEU A 216 20.55 16.24 -3.56
CA LEU A 216 21.26 15.40 -2.59
C LEU A 216 21.66 14.06 -3.23
N THR A 217 22.93 13.71 -3.10
CA THR A 217 23.39 12.34 -3.43
C THR A 217 22.87 11.36 -2.39
N TRP A 218 22.76 10.07 -2.76
CA TRP A 218 22.39 9.03 -1.79
C TRP A 218 23.29 9.06 -0.54
N ALA A 219 24.60 9.21 -0.73
CA ALA A 219 25.55 9.26 0.39
C ALA A 219 25.24 10.36 1.41
N ARG A 220 24.64 11.48 0.97
CA ARG A 220 24.22 12.59 1.84
C ARG A 220 22.80 12.41 2.37
N ALA A 221 21.94 11.72 1.63
CA ALA A 221 20.53 11.51 1.98
C ALA A 221 20.31 10.31 2.90
N ARG A 222 21.16 9.28 2.80
CA ARG A 222 21.00 7.95 3.42
C ARG A 222 20.53 8.03 4.87
N GLU A 223 21.23 8.79 5.70
CA GLU A 223 20.91 8.87 7.13
C GLU A 223 19.58 9.58 7.39
N ALA A 224 19.25 10.63 6.62
CA ALA A 224 17.95 11.30 6.73
C ALA A 224 16.80 10.39 6.25
N VAL A 225 17.01 9.61 5.19
CA VAL A 225 16.04 8.60 4.73
C VAL A 225 15.83 7.54 5.81
N ARG A 226 16.92 7.03 6.40
CA ARG A 226 16.89 6.05 7.49
C ARG A 226 16.17 6.59 8.73
N ASP A 227 16.43 7.84 9.08
CA ASP A 227 15.79 8.51 10.21
C ASP A 227 14.28 8.68 9.97
N GLY A 228 13.87 9.14 8.79
CA GLY A 228 12.45 9.23 8.42
C GLY A 228 11.75 7.87 8.47
N TRP A 229 12.39 6.82 7.94
CA TRP A 229 11.90 5.45 7.99
C TRP A 229 11.65 4.99 9.43
N HIS A 230 12.65 5.09 10.30
CA HIS A 230 12.56 4.57 11.67
C HIS A 230 11.75 5.46 12.62
N HIS A 231 11.67 6.77 12.37
CA HIS A 231 10.81 7.64 13.18
C HIS A 231 9.34 7.30 12.99
N LEU A 232 8.91 7.10 11.73
CA LEU A 232 7.57 6.63 11.46
C LEU A 232 7.33 5.24 12.07
N GLU A 233 8.28 4.31 11.90
CA GLU A 233 8.19 2.96 12.48
C GLU A 233 7.93 2.98 13.99
N ARG A 234 8.63 3.81 14.76
CA ARG A 234 8.41 3.95 16.21
C ARG A 234 7.06 4.58 16.58
N ARG A 235 6.44 5.33 15.67
CA ARG A 235 5.10 5.91 15.86
C ARG A 235 3.99 4.95 15.46
N LEU A 236 4.28 3.98 14.60
CA LEU A 236 3.33 2.91 14.28
C LEU A 236 3.31 1.90 15.44
N PRO A 237 2.14 1.49 15.94
CA PRO A 237 2.06 0.41 16.91
C PRO A 237 2.58 -0.89 16.26
N GLY A 238 3.49 -1.58 16.95
CA GLY A 238 4.05 -2.87 16.51
C GLY A 238 5.53 -2.81 16.14
N ASP A 239 6.34 -3.69 16.72
CA ASP A 239 7.73 -3.94 16.33
C ASP A 239 7.76 -4.78 15.03
N ALA A 240 7.22 -4.24 13.95
CA ALA A 240 6.95 -4.95 12.70
C ALA A 240 8.18 -5.66 12.10
N ASP A 241 9.39 -5.31 12.52
CA ASP A 241 10.65 -5.93 12.12
C ASP A 241 11.39 -6.66 13.28
N GLY A 242 10.89 -6.58 14.51
CA GLY A 242 11.43 -7.22 15.70
C GLY A 242 12.80 -6.71 16.16
N ASP A 243 13.21 -5.49 15.83
CA ASP A 243 14.54 -4.96 16.18
C ASP A 243 14.63 -4.27 17.57
N GLY A 244 13.49 -4.04 18.22
CA GLY A 244 13.40 -3.58 19.61
C GLY A 244 13.90 -2.16 19.86
N ARG A 245 13.78 -1.25 18.89
CA ARG A 245 14.25 0.15 18.99
C ARG A 245 13.16 1.21 19.16
#